data_AF-A0A5M3DS62-F1
#
_entry.id   AF-A0A5M3DS62-F1
#
_cell.length_a   1.000
_cell.length_b   1.000
_cell.length_c   1.000
_cell.angle_alpha   90.00
_cell.angle_beta   90.00
_cell.angle_gamma   90.00
#
_symmetry.space_group_name_H-M   'P 1'
#
loop_
_entity.id
_entity.type
_entity.pdbx_description
1 polymer ?
#
loop_
_entity_poly.entity_id
_entity_poly.type
_entity_poly.pdbx_seq_one_letter_code
_entity_poly.pdbx_strand_id
1 'polypeptide(L)'
;AIIIQEMVEEVAMRLRNHHVDTSVIHLSAGYSRYSTRNGFSHQKKIMATDSSKELVPYFLEMFWKYQENDAVRSVAVSCAGIKRKTSMQLSVFEDYTKTLQQQQLERTIDKIRDRYGFNALMHANSLIDGATGLKRSDLVGGHKG
;
A
#
# COMPACT_ATOMS: atom_id res chain seq x y z
N ALA A 1 -10.02 0.19 -6.37
CA ALA A 1 -9.56 -0.40 -5.09
C ALA A 1 -8.31 -1.29 -5.27
N ILE A 2 -8.32 -2.28 -6.17
CA ILE A 2 -7.21 -3.26 -6.34
C ILE A 2 -5.84 -2.58 -6.51
N ILE A 3 -5.75 -1.58 -7.39
CA ILE A 3 -4.49 -0.83 -7.64
C ILE A 3 -3.96 -0.16 -6.37
N ILE A 4 -4.84 0.39 -5.53
CA ILE A 4 -4.42 1.05 -4.28
C ILE A 4 -3.81 0.02 -3.34
N GLN A 5 -4.42 -1.15 -3.22
CA GLN A 5 -3.90 -2.23 -2.40
C GLN A 5 -2.48 -2.62 -2.86
N GLU A 6 -2.27 -2.80 -4.16
CA GLU A 6 -0.95 -3.13 -4.72
C GLU A 6 0.10 -2.05 -4.40
N MET A 7 -0.25 -0.78 -4.62
CA MET A 7 0.66 0.34 -4.35
C MET A 7 1.00 0.44 -2.86
N VAL A 8 0.03 0.18 -1.98
CA VAL A 8 0.25 0.20 -0.52
C VAL A 8 1.11 -0.98 -0.09
N GLU A 9 0.94 -2.17 -0.67
CA GLU A 9 1.80 -3.32 -0.42
C GLU A 9 3.25 -3.06 -0.83
N GLU A 10 3.47 -2.42 -1.97
CA GLU A 10 4.80 -2.02 -2.44
C GLU A 10 5.46 -1.02 -1.48
N VAL A 11 4.71 -0.01 -1.02
CA VAL A 11 5.20 0.95 -0.03
C VAL A 11 5.48 0.28 1.32
N ALA A 12 4.63 -0.62 1.78
CA ALA A 12 4.81 -1.38 3.02
C ALA A 12 6.07 -2.26 2.97
N MET A 13 6.32 -2.92 1.84
CA MET A 13 7.56 -3.68 1.59
C MET A 13 8.79 -2.77 1.68
N ARG A 14 8.74 -1.57 1.09
CA ARG A 14 9.83 -0.59 1.21
C ARG A 14 10.07 -0.13 2.65
N LEU A 15 9.01 0.11 3.43
CA LEU A 15 9.11 0.44 4.86
C LEU A 15 9.83 -0.67 5.62
N ARG A 16 9.43 -1.93 5.39
CA ARG A 16 10.06 -3.12 6.01
C ARG A 16 11.52 -3.27 5.61
N ASN A 17 11.86 -3.10 4.33
CA ASN A 17 13.24 -3.18 3.84
C ASN A 17 14.13 -2.12 4.49
N HIS A 18 13.59 -0.94 4.78
CA HIS A 18 14.29 0.12 5.50
C HIS A 18 14.20 0.01 7.03
N HIS A 19 13.53 -1.01 7.58
CA HIS A 19 13.35 -1.23 9.02
C HIS A 19 12.70 -0.03 9.73
N VAL A 20 11.67 0.55 9.11
CA VAL A 20 10.97 1.74 9.60
C VAL A 20 9.45 1.54 9.58
N ASP A 21 8.76 2.21 10.51
CA ASP A 21 7.31 2.33 10.57
C ASP A 21 6.86 3.72 10.10
N THR A 22 5.64 3.81 9.56
CA THR A 22 5.01 5.09 9.18
C THR A 22 3.86 5.45 10.13
N SER A 23 3.71 6.74 10.46
CA SER A 23 2.60 7.24 11.31
C SER A 23 1.67 8.22 10.59
N VAL A 24 1.97 8.52 9.32
CA VAL A 24 1.15 9.36 8.45
C VAL A 24 1.02 8.67 7.11
N ILE A 25 -0.21 8.62 6.60
CA ILE A 25 -0.50 8.16 5.25
C ILE A 25 -1.08 9.30 4.42
N HIS A 26 -0.82 9.29 3.12
CA HIS A 26 -1.34 10.27 2.18
C HIS A 26 -1.79 9.56 0.89
N LEU A 27 -3.00 9.90 0.44
CA LEU A 27 -3.61 9.39 -0.77
C LEU A 27 -4.06 10.57 -1.61
N SER A 28 -3.74 10.50 -2.90
CA SER A 28 -4.32 11.40 -3.88
C SER A 28 -4.82 10.64 -5.09
N ALA A 29 -5.90 11.15 -5.69
CA ALA A 29 -6.44 10.65 -6.94
C ALA A 29 -6.76 11.82 -7.86
N GLY A 30 -6.32 11.74 -9.11
CA GLY A 30 -6.71 12.66 -10.17
C GLY A 30 -7.88 12.08 -10.96
N TYR A 31 -8.85 12.92 -11.32
CA TYR A 31 -9.96 12.54 -12.19
C TYR A 31 -9.66 12.81 -13.66
N SER A 32 -10.46 12.19 -14.53
CA SER A 32 -10.39 12.36 -15.99
C SER A 32 -10.44 13.83 -16.40
N ARG A 33 -9.80 14.17 -17.53
CA ARG A 33 -9.80 15.53 -18.11
C ARG A 33 -11.21 16.00 -18.49
N TYR A 34 -12.13 15.06 -18.70
CA TYR A 34 -13.53 15.32 -19.02
C TYR A 34 -14.42 15.45 -17.78
N SER A 35 -13.88 15.23 -16.58
CA SER A 35 -14.62 15.47 -15.34
C SER A 35 -14.68 16.96 -15.05
N THR A 36 -15.82 17.43 -14.56
CA THR A 36 -16.01 18.81 -14.07
C THR A 36 -15.38 19.03 -12.70
N ARG A 37 -14.90 17.97 -12.05
CA ARG A 37 -14.34 18.00 -10.69
C ARG A 37 -12.82 17.82 -10.71
N ASN A 38 -12.19 18.52 -9.78
CA ASN A 38 -10.79 18.29 -9.46
C ASN A 38 -10.65 16.99 -8.66
N GLY A 39 -9.50 16.35 -8.79
CA GLY A 39 -9.14 15.20 -7.95
C GLY A 39 -9.05 15.55 -6.46
N PHE A 40 -8.77 14.55 -5.63
CA PHE A 40 -8.59 14.74 -4.19
C PHE A 40 -7.17 14.44 -3.73
N SER A 41 -6.79 15.00 -2.57
CA SER A 41 -5.50 14.79 -1.92
C SER A 41 -5.67 14.93 -0.40
N HIS A 42 -5.54 13.83 0.33
CA HIS A 42 -5.78 13.80 1.78
C HIS A 42 -4.70 13.03 2.53
N GLN A 43 -4.43 13.47 3.76
CA GLN A 43 -3.54 12.80 4.70
C GLN A 43 -4.27 12.42 5.98
N LYS A 44 -3.84 11.33 6.62
CA LYS A 44 -4.37 10.85 7.90
C LYS A 44 -3.23 10.38 8.80
N LYS A 45 -3.27 10.75 10.08
CA LYS A 45 -2.39 10.16 11.11
C LYS A 45 -2.95 8.82 11.55
N ILE A 46 -2.08 7.84 11.72
CA ILE A 46 -2.40 6.47 12.14
C ILE A 46 -1.44 6.02 13.24
N MET A 47 -1.73 4.87 13.85
CA MET A 47 -0.74 4.19 14.69
C MET A 47 0.43 3.74 13.81
N ALA A 48 1.64 3.81 14.37
CA ALA A 48 2.85 3.54 13.61
C ALA A 48 2.92 2.06 13.21
N THR A 49 3.01 1.76 11.92
CA THR A 49 3.09 0.39 11.40
C THR A 49 3.81 0.35 10.05
N ASP A 50 4.35 -0.82 9.70
CA ASP A 50 4.90 -1.20 8.39
C ASP A 50 4.12 -2.39 7.77
N SER A 51 3.03 -2.83 8.42
CA SER A 51 2.23 -3.95 7.94
C SER A 51 1.29 -3.51 6.83
N SER A 52 1.40 -4.16 5.67
CA SER A 52 0.45 -3.93 4.57
C SER A 52 -0.99 -4.28 4.98
N LYS A 53 -1.18 -5.29 5.84
CA LYS A 53 -2.49 -5.69 6.36
C LYS A 53 -3.18 -4.59 7.17
N GLU A 54 -2.41 -3.79 7.90
CA GLU A 54 -2.93 -2.64 8.65
C GLU A 54 -3.09 -1.40 7.76
N LEU A 55 -2.14 -1.15 6.85
CA LEU A 55 -2.15 0.03 6.00
C LEU A 55 -3.26 0.00 4.94
N VAL A 56 -3.49 -1.13 4.28
CA VAL A 56 -4.46 -1.26 3.18
C VAL A 56 -5.87 -0.81 3.60
N PRO A 57 -6.44 -1.26 4.74
CA PRO A 57 -7.73 -0.76 5.21
C PRO A 57 -7.81 0.76 5.35
N TYR A 58 -6.77 1.41 5.90
CA TYR A 58 -6.77 2.87 6.05
C TYR A 58 -6.79 3.60 4.70
N PHE A 59 -6.03 3.10 3.72
CA PHE A 59 -6.02 3.68 2.38
C PHE A 59 -7.33 3.46 1.64
N LEU A 60 -7.95 2.28 1.78
CA LEU A 60 -9.26 1.99 1.18
C LEU A 60 -10.37 2.82 1.81
N GLU A 61 -10.38 2.95 3.15
CA GLU A 61 -11.30 3.86 3.86
C GLU A 61 -11.18 5.28 3.33
N MET A 62 -9.93 5.78 3.20
CA MET A 62 -9.67 7.12 2.70
C MET A 62 -10.11 7.29 1.25
N PHE A 63 -9.88 6.28 0.40
CA PHE A 63 -10.34 6.29 -0.98
C PHE A 63 -11.86 6.38 -1.07
N TRP A 64 -12.59 5.47 -0.42
CA TRP A 64 -14.05 5.45 -0.51
C TRP A 64 -14.73 6.65 0.15
N LYS A 65 -14.07 7.27 1.14
CA LYS A 65 -14.58 8.48 1.78
C LYS A 65 -14.54 9.71 0.88
N TYR A 66 -13.50 9.84 0.06
CA TYR A 66 -13.25 11.06 -0.73
C TYR A 66 -13.44 10.87 -2.24
N GLN A 67 -13.47 9.63 -2.72
CA GLN A 67 -13.78 9.34 -4.11
C GLN A 67 -15.25 9.65 -4.38
N GLU A 68 -15.46 10.51 -5.36
CA GLU A 68 -16.78 10.76 -5.93
C GLU A 68 -16.96 9.90 -7.19
N ASN A 69 -18.19 9.78 -7.71
CA ASN A 69 -18.57 8.92 -8.85
C ASN A 69 -17.94 9.33 -10.21
N ASP A 70 -16.76 9.95 -10.21
CA ASP A 70 -15.97 10.30 -11.37
C ASP A 70 -14.89 9.25 -11.69
N ALA A 71 -14.53 9.16 -12.97
CA ALA A 71 -13.50 8.25 -13.44
C ALA A 71 -12.10 8.70 -12.96
N VAL A 72 -11.44 7.84 -12.17
CA VAL A 72 -10.08 8.05 -11.68
C VAL A 72 -9.06 7.76 -12.78
N ARG A 73 -8.17 8.72 -13.07
CA ARG A 73 -7.09 8.58 -14.07
C ARG A 73 -5.72 8.28 -13.47
N SER A 74 -5.48 8.71 -12.23
CA SER A 74 -4.18 8.61 -11.58
C SER A 74 -4.37 8.50 -10.07
N VAL A 75 -3.52 7.70 -9.42
CA VAL A 75 -3.51 7.52 -7.97
C VAL A 75 -2.07 7.66 -7.49
N ALA A 76 -1.86 8.33 -6.37
CA ALA A 76 -0.58 8.32 -5.67
C ALA A 76 -0.79 8.02 -4.19
N VAL A 77 0.04 7.13 -3.66
CA VAL A 77 0.10 6.79 -2.24
C VAL A 77 1.47 7.19 -1.70
N SER A 78 1.51 7.74 -0.50
CA SER A 78 2.77 8.03 0.17
C SER A 78 2.63 7.91 1.69
N CYS A 79 3.78 7.73 2.34
CA CYS A 79 3.89 7.55 3.78
C CYS A 79 4.87 8.58 4.34
N ALA A 80 4.56 9.11 5.52
CA ALA A 80 5.36 10.13 6.21
C ALA A 80 5.34 9.92 7.73
N GLY A 81 6.09 10.72 8.48
CA GLY A 81 6.26 10.49 9.92
C GLY A 81 6.97 9.16 10.17
N ILE A 82 8.02 8.90 9.37
CA ILE A 82 8.82 7.69 9.38
C ILE A 82 9.64 7.62 10.67
N LYS A 83 9.65 6.45 11.32
CA LYS A 83 10.43 6.20 12.53
C LYS A 83 11.10 4.83 12.45
N ARG A 84 12.28 4.69 13.07
CA ARG A 84 12.97 3.40 13.14
C ARG A 84 12.11 2.40 13.93
N LYS A 85 11.94 1.21 13.38
CA LYS A 85 11.23 0.13 14.04
C LYS A 85 12.09 -0.42 15.18
N THR A 86 11.77 -0.06 16.41
CA THR A 86 12.52 -0.47 17.61
C THR A 86 11.96 -1.71 18.28
N SER A 87 10.66 -1.98 18.11
CA SER A 87 9.98 -3.10 18.75
C SER A 87 8.72 -3.49 17.97
N MET A 88 8.24 -4.71 18.19
CA MET A 88 6.92 -5.12 17.74
C MET A 88 5.88 -4.54 18.70
N GLN A 89 4.91 -3.81 18.18
CA GLN A 89 3.73 -3.45 18.95
C GLN A 89 2.85 -4.69 19.11
N LEU A 90 2.79 -5.23 20.33
CA LEU A 90 1.88 -6.32 20.68
C LEU A 90 0.57 -5.72 21.19
N SER A 91 -0.55 -6.21 20.68
CA SER A 91 -1.85 -5.93 21.27
C SER A 91 -2.13 -6.94 22.38
N VAL A 92 -2.59 -6.46 23.54
CA VAL A 92 -3.02 -7.32 24.66
C VAL A 92 -4.30 -8.09 24.30
N PHE A 93 -5.04 -7.60 23.31
CA PHE A 93 -6.31 -8.18 22.87
C PHE A 93 -6.16 -9.11 21.66
N GLU A 94 -4.96 -9.23 21.09
CA GLU A 94 -4.68 -10.12 19.96
C GLU A 94 -3.76 -11.27 20.38
N ASP A 95 -3.95 -12.40 19.71
CA ASP A 95 -3.08 -13.56 19.88
C ASP A 95 -1.70 -13.27 19.26
N TYR A 96 -0.69 -13.14 20.12
CA TYR A 96 0.68 -12.83 19.70
C TYR A 96 1.23 -13.82 18.66
N THR A 97 0.77 -15.09 18.68
CA THR A 97 1.23 -16.10 17.73
C THR A 97 0.77 -15.76 16.31
N LYS A 98 -0.44 -15.24 16.15
CA LYS A 98 -0.98 -14.79 14.86
C LYS A 98 -0.23 -13.57 14.35
N THR A 99 0.12 -12.62 15.22
CA THR A 99 0.90 -11.44 14.85
C THR A 99 2.30 -11.85 14.36
N LEU A 100 2.96 -12.78 15.04
CA LEU A 100 4.25 -13.32 14.62
C LEU A 100 4.17 -14.05 13.27
N GLN A 101 3.19 -14.93 13.11
CA GLN A 101 2.97 -15.66 11.85
C GLN A 101 2.70 -14.71 10.69
N GLN A 102 1.90 -13.66 10.92
CA GLN A 102 1.62 -12.63 9.92
C GLN A 102 2.90 -11.90 9.50
N GLN A 103 3.74 -11.49 10.45
CA GLN A 103 5.01 -10.84 10.11
C GLN A 103 5.98 -11.78 9.38
N GLN A 104 6.03 -13.06 9.76
CA GLN A 104 6.83 -14.05 9.05
C GLN A 104 6.34 -14.25 7.62
N LEU A 105 5.02 -14.26 7.41
CA LEU A 105 4.41 -14.34 6.08
C LEU A 105 4.80 -13.12 5.23
N GLU A 106 4.61 -11.90 5.74
CA GLU A 106 4.96 -10.68 5.01
C GLU A 106 6.45 -10.65 4.63
N ARG A 107 7.35 -10.98 5.57
CA ARG A 107 8.79 -11.08 5.30
C ARG A 107 9.13 -12.16 4.27
N THR A 108 8.38 -13.26 4.24
CA THR A 108 8.59 -14.33 3.27
C THR A 108 8.17 -13.87 1.88
N ILE A 109 7.03 -13.19 1.78
CA ILE A 109 6.55 -12.56 0.55
C ILE A 109 7.58 -11.54 0.04
N ASP A 110 8.08 -10.66 0.91
CA ASP A 110 9.07 -9.65 0.55
C ASP A 110 10.35 -10.31 0.00
N LYS A 111 10.86 -11.36 0.66
CA LYS A 111 12.04 -12.11 0.17
C LYS A 111 11.85 -12.71 -1.21
N ILE A 112 10.65 -13.21 -1.52
CA ILE A 112 10.32 -13.74 -2.83
C ILE A 112 10.32 -12.60 -3.86
N ARG A 113 9.68 -11.47 -3.52
CA ARG A 113 9.59 -10.29 -4.39
C ARG A 113 10.95 -9.62 -4.64
N ASP A 114 11.82 -9.56 -3.63
CA ASP A 114 13.19 -9.04 -3.75
C ASP A 114 14.03 -9.91 -4.69
N ARG A 115 13.82 -11.24 -4.67
CA ARG A 115 14.61 -12.17 -5.49
C ARG A 115 14.11 -12.31 -6.93
N TYR A 116 12.79 -12.32 -7.13
CA TYR A 116 12.17 -12.69 -8.40
C TYR A 116 11.35 -11.55 -9.03
N GLY A 117 11.36 -10.37 -8.42
CA GLY A 117 10.56 -9.22 -8.83
C GLY A 117 9.14 -9.23 -8.25
N PHE A 118 8.49 -8.07 -8.26
CA PHE A 118 7.16 -7.89 -7.66
C PHE A 118 6.08 -8.83 -8.26
N ASN A 119 6.18 -9.13 -9.56
CA ASN A 119 5.27 -10.04 -10.27
C ASN A 119 5.35 -11.50 -9.80
N ALA A 120 6.43 -11.90 -9.12
CA ALA A 120 6.60 -13.29 -8.72
C ALA A 120 5.57 -13.74 -7.69
N LEU A 121 4.99 -12.80 -6.93
CA LEU A 121 3.93 -13.09 -5.98
C LEU A 121 2.98 -11.89 -5.85
N MET A 122 1.82 -12.01 -6.47
CA MET A 122 0.73 -11.03 -6.45
C MET A 122 -0.58 -11.66 -6.01
N HIS A 123 -1.50 -10.85 -5.49
CA HIS A 123 -2.83 -11.32 -5.15
C HIS A 123 -3.60 -11.75 -6.41
N ALA A 124 -4.40 -12.80 -6.34
CA ALA A 124 -5.16 -13.30 -7.49
C ALA A 124 -6.08 -12.21 -8.11
N ASN A 125 -6.61 -11.31 -7.28
CA ASN A 125 -7.42 -10.18 -7.74
C ASN A 125 -6.64 -9.18 -8.61
N SER A 126 -5.31 -9.20 -8.56
CA SER A 126 -4.41 -8.41 -9.42
C SER A 126 -4.32 -8.91 -10.86
N LEU A 127 -4.93 -10.05 -11.17
CA LEU A 127 -4.97 -10.65 -12.52
C LEU A 127 -6.31 -10.41 -13.23
N ILE A 128 -7.25 -9.69 -12.59
CA ILE A 128 -8.57 -9.38 -13.16
C ILE A 128 -8.45 -8.18 -14.13
N ASP A 129 -9.23 -8.17 -15.20
CA ASP A 129 -9.34 -7.04 -16.14
C ASP A 129 -9.58 -5.71 -15.39
N GLY A 130 -8.64 -4.77 -15.53
CA GLY A 130 -8.63 -3.48 -14.84
C GLY A 130 -7.58 -3.35 -13.73
N ALA A 131 -6.91 -4.44 -13.32
CA ALA A 131 -5.71 -4.37 -12.50
C ALA A 131 -4.50 -3.92 -13.33
N THR A 132 -3.64 -3.05 -12.77
CA THR A 132 -2.43 -2.55 -13.46
C THR A 132 -1.14 -3.13 -12.93
N GLY A 133 -1.18 -4.00 -11.92
CA GLY A 133 0.02 -4.56 -11.30
C GLY A 133 0.98 -5.23 -12.29
N LEU A 134 0.46 -5.97 -13.27
CA LEU A 134 1.27 -6.61 -14.32
C LEU A 134 1.92 -5.62 -15.31
N LYS A 135 1.32 -4.43 -15.52
CA LYS A 135 1.86 -3.35 -16.37
C LYS A 135 2.81 -2.42 -15.60
N ARG A 136 2.76 -2.42 -14.27
CA ARG A 136 3.54 -1.53 -13.39
C ARG A 136 4.81 -2.15 -12.85
N SER A 137 4.90 -3.46 -12.81
CA SER A 137 6.10 -4.19 -12.40
C SER A 137 7.30 -4.00 -13.31
N ASP A 138 7.07 -3.61 -14.56
CA ASP A 138 8.12 -3.14 -15.49
C ASP A 138 8.54 -1.67 -15.22
N LEU A 139 7.92 -1.00 -14.26
CA LEU A 139 8.18 0.40 -13.91
C LEU A 139 8.90 0.48 -12.55
N VAL A 140 10.14 0.93 -12.53
CA VAL A 140 10.84 1.26 -11.28
C VAL A 140 10.41 2.66 -10.85
N GLY A 141 9.63 2.76 -9.77
CA GLY A 141 9.20 4.05 -9.22
C GLY A 141 8.27 4.87 -10.14
N GLY A 142 7.61 4.23 -11.12
CA GLY A 142 6.72 4.90 -12.08
C GLY A 142 7.39 5.30 -13.40
N HIS A 143 8.68 5.01 -13.58
CA HIS A 143 9.40 5.19 -14.83
C HIS A 143 9.75 3.84 -15.45
N LYS A 144 9.64 3.72 -16.78
CA LYS A 144 10.23 2.58 -17.51
C LYS A 144 11.75 2.69 -17.37
N GLY A 145 12.38 1.61 -16.88
CA GLY A 145 13.83 1.43 -16.98
C GLY A 145 14.27 1.31 -18.43
#